data_AF-A0A7S1TYG0-F1
#
_entry.id   AF-A0A7S1TYG0-F1
#
_cell.length_a   1.000
_cell.length_b   1.000
_cell.length_c   1.000
_cell.angle_alpha   90.00
_cell.angle_beta   90.00
_cell.angle_gamma   90.00
#
_symmetry.space_group_name_H-M   'P 1'
#
loop_
_entity.id
_entity.type
_entity.pdbx_description
1 polymer ?
#
loop_
_entity_poly.entity_id
_entity_poly.type
_entity_poly.pdbx_seq_one_letter_code
_entity_poly.pdbx_strand_id
1 'polypeptide(L)'
;MAMNLRGRADGVVDDLAGMYSKNPFWADDGSLKPADIRRSLEAGAPFGCMPVPGFFETLFMRIALTTNWSSFFEELRIDGCEQVLHVPVFSMIAPIDASIIFRPRPRELAVLYLCKRPGSEDKLLADDGPHKEPLLEAMFEQH
;
A
#
# COMPACT_ATOMS: atom_id res chain seq x y z
N MET A 1 3.31 -2.27 4.10
CA MET A 1 2.14 -2.32 3.18
C MET A 1 1.04 -3.14 3.80
N ALA A 2 -0.23 -2.73 3.74
CA ALA A 2 -1.32 -3.54 4.31
C ALA A 2 -1.66 -4.74 3.42
N MET A 3 -1.49 -5.95 3.95
CA MET A 3 -1.71 -7.22 3.25
C MET A 3 -2.97 -7.91 3.75
N ASN A 4 -3.88 -8.28 2.84
CA ASN A 4 -5.04 -9.12 3.17
C ASN A 4 -4.57 -10.54 3.54
N LEU A 5 -5.06 -11.08 4.67
CA LEU A 5 -4.77 -12.43 5.14
C LEU A 5 -5.83 -13.47 4.74
N ARG A 6 -6.98 -13.04 4.19
CA ARG A 6 -8.03 -13.94 3.69
C ARG A 6 -7.48 -14.85 2.60
N GLY A 7 -7.73 -16.15 2.74
CA GLY A 7 -7.19 -17.19 1.85
C GLY A 7 -5.67 -17.40 1.96
N ARG A 8 -5.01 -16.76 2.93
CA ARG A 8 -3.55 -16.84 3.11
C ARG A 8 -3.14 -17.33 4.50
N ALA A 9 -3.94 -17.08 5.53
CA ALA A 9 -3.71 -17.59 6.88
C ALA A 9 -4.71 -18.71 7.22
N ASP A 10 -4.26 -19.69 8.01
CA ASP A 10 -5.09 -20.83 8.40
C ASP A 10 -6.38 -20.38 9.08
N GLY A 11 -7.51 -20.85 8.57
CA GLY A 11 -8.84 -20.52 9.09
C GLY A 11 -9.34 -19.12 8.76
N VAL A 12 -8.59 -18.30 8.01
CA VAL A 12 -9.02 -16.96 7.60
C VAL A 12 -9.61 -17.01 6.20
N VAL A 13 -10.93 -17.13 6.12
CA VAL A 13 -11.70 -17.20 4.86
C VAL A 13 -12.35 -15.85 4.53
N ASP A 14 -12.85 -15.73 3.29
CA ASP A 14 -13.24 -14.44 2.72
C ASP A 14 -14.49 -13.82 3.34
N ASP A 15 -15.41 -14.67 3.81
CA ASP A 15 -16.68 -14.32 4.43
C ASP A 15 -16.55 -13.86 5.90
N LEU A 16 -15.36 -13.91 6.49
CA LEU A 16 -15.16 -13.44 7.85
C LEU A 16 -15.28 -11.92 7.93
N ALA A 17 -16.14 -11.45 8.82
CA ALA A 17 -16.19 -10.05 9.22
C ALA A 17 -14.95 -9.68 10.05
N GLY A 18 -14.41 -8.48 9.82
CA GLY A 18 -13.28 -7.93 10.57
C GLY A 18 -12.07 -7.55 9.72
N MET A 19 -11.05 -7.01 10.39
CA MET A 19 -9.79 -6.60 9.77
C MET A 19 -8.75 -7.72 9.86
N TYR A 20 -8.64 -8.53 8.80
CA TYR A 20 -7.62 -9.57 8.67
C TYR A 20 -6.48 -9.07 7.80
N SER A 21 -5.65 -8.21 8.37
CA SER A 21 -4.51 -7.65 7.66
C SER A 21 -3.22 -7.75 8.46
N LYS A 22 -2.11 -7.90 7.74
CA LYS A 22 -0.75 -7.79 8.30
C LYS A 22 0.00 -6.68 7.60
N ASN A 23 0.83 -5.96 8.34
CA ASN A 23 1.67 -4.90 7.80
C ASN A 23 3.15 -5.33 7.89
N PRO A 24 3.73 -5.99 6.86
CA PRO A 24 5.17 -6.11 6.76
C PRO A 24 5.82 -4.72 6.77
N PHE A 25 6.93 -4.64 7.50
CA PHE A 25 7.80 -3.48 7.60
C PHE A 25 9.03 -3.72 6.74
N TRP A 26 9.38 -2.71 5.94
CA TRP A 26 10.65 -2.63 5.25
C TRP A 26 11.37 -1.38 5.74
N ALA A 27 12.56 -1.58 6.28
CA ALA A 27 13.49 -0.52 6.64
C ALA A 27 14.44 -0.35 5.44
N ASP A 28 14.50 0.86 4.90
CA ASP A 28 15.48 1.21 3.87
C ASP A 28 16.70 1.85 4.54
N ASP A 29 17.79 1.11 4.59
CA ASP A 29 19.13 1.61 4.97
C ASP A 29 19.94 2.11 3.75
N GLY A 30 19.29 2.23 2.59
CA GLY A 30 19.88 2.51 1.29
C GLY A 30 20.09 1.27 0.41
N SER A 31 19.82 0.08 0.94
CA SER A 31 19.98 -1.19 0.20
C SER A 31 18.66 -1.82 -0.27
N LEU A 32 17.50 -1.28 0.15
CA LEU A 32 16.20 -1.88 -0.14
C LEU A 32 15.86 -1.74 -1.62
N LYS A 33 15.68 -2.87 -2.32
CA LYS A 33 15.25 -2.87 -3.73
C LYS A 33 13.78 -3.30 -3.86
N PRO A 34 13.07 -2.84 -4.91
CA PRO A 34 11.72 -3.32 -5.22
C PRO A 34 11.63 -4.85 -5.34
N ALA A 35 12.70 -5.51 -5.80
CA ALA A 35 12.77 -6.98 -5.86
C ALA A 35 12.73 -7.65 -4.48
N ASP A 36 13.29 -7.02 -3.44
CA ASP A 36 13.28 -7.56 -2.08
C ASP A 36 11.88 -7.46 -1.47
N ILE A 37 11.17 -6.36 -1.75
CA ILE A 37 9.75 -6.21 -1.40
C ILE A 37 8.94 -7.33 -2.07
N ARG A 38 9.06 -7.50 -3.40
CA ARG A 38 8.35 -8.57 -4.13
C ARG A 38 8.63 -9.96 -3.56
N ARG A 39 9.90 -10.30 -3.35
CA ARG A 39 10.31 -11.58 -2.76
C ARG A 39 9.68 -11.79 -1.37
N SER A 40 9.62 -10.75 -0.55
CA SER A 40 8.99 -10.84 0.78
C SER A 40 7.48 -11.05 0.73
N LEU A 41 6.80 -10.59 -0.34
CA LEU A 41 5.37 -10.83 -0.56
C LEU A 41 5.11 -12.23 -1.11
N GLU A 42 5.98 -12.73 -1.98
CA GLU A 42 5.90 -14.07 -2.59
C GLU A 42 6.19 -15.21 -1.59
N ALA A 43 6.95 -14.93 -0.53
CA ALA A 43 7.26 -15.89 0.53
C ALA A 43 6.01 -16.44 1.26
N GLY A 44 4.84 -15.82 1.06
CA GLY A 44 3.57 -16.27 1.63
C GLY A 44 3.38 -15.88 3.10
N ALA A 45 2.24 -16.28 3.67
CA ALA A 45 1.98 -16.05 5.08
C ALA A 45 2.75 -17.09 5.95
N PRO A 46 3.30 -16.68 7.11
CA PRO A 46 3.33 -15.33 7.63
C PRO A 46 4.36 -14.47 6.88
N PHE A 47 3.93 -13.36 6.25
CA PHE A 47 4.83 -12.43 5.58
C PHE A 47 5.98 -12.08 6.52
N GLY A 48 7.21 -12.24 6.06
CA GLY A 48 8.41 -12.12 6.88
C GLY A 48 8.37 -10.85 7.72
N CYS A 49 8.48 -11.00 9.04
CA CYS A 49 8.59 -9.86 9.94
C CYS A 49 10.07 -9.53 10.08
N MET A 50 10.49 -8.38 9.56
CA MET A 50 11.68 -7.75 10.11
C MET A 50 11.42 -7.34 11.56
N PRO A 51 12.46 -7.28 12.42
CA PRO A 51 12.33 -6.73 13.75
C PRO A 51 11.66 -5.36 13.67
N VAL A 52 10.67 -5.13 14.52
CA VAL A 52 10.08 -3.79 14.65
C VAL A 52 11.12 -2.85 15.26
N PRO A 53 11.25 -1.62 14.74
CA PRO A 53 12.24 -0.67 15.25
C PRO A 53 11.97 -0.37 16.74
N GLY A 54 13.05 -0.12 17.48
CA GLY A 54 12.97 0.30 18.87
C GLY A 54 12.33 1.68 19.03
N PHE A 55 12.03 2.08 20.27
CA PHE A 55 11.41 3.39 20.56
C PHE A 55 12.22 4.56 20.00
N PHE A 56 13.54 4.58 20.27
CA PHE A 56 14.41 5.67 19.82
C PHE A 56 14.64 5.65 18.31
N GLU A 57 14.70 4.48 17.68
CA GLU A 57 14.77 4.36 16.22
C GLU A 57 13.50 4.95 15.59
N THR A 58 12.33 4.53 16.08
CA THR A 58 11.03 5.02 15.60
C THR A 58 10.89 6.53 15.68
N LEU A 59 11.45 7.18 16.71
CA LEU A 59 11.38 8.63 16.91
C LEU A 59 12.08 9.41 15.78
N PHE A 60 13.12 8.86 15.18
CA PHE A 60 13.92 9.51 14.13
C PHE A 60 13.62 9.00 12.71
N MET A 61 12.73 8.01 12.58
CA MET A 61 12.40 7.42 11.28
C MET A 61 11.47 8.29 10.44
N ARG A 62 11.68 8.24 9.12
CA ARG A 62 10.68 8.66 8.13
C ARG A 62 9.82 7.46 7.78
N ILE A 63 8.55 7.51 8.14
CA ILE A 63 7.61 6.41 7.95
C ILE A 63 6.59 6.80 6.88
N ALA A 64 6.39 5.92 5.91
CA ALA A 64 5.29 6.01 4.96
C ALA A 64 4.52 4.69 4.91
N LEU A 65 3.25 4.77 4.52
CA LEU A 65 2.35 3.63 4.44
C LEU A 65 1.84 3.44 3.02
N THR A 66 2.05 2.24 2.47
CA THR A 66 1.36 1.83 1.24
C THR A 66 0.21 0.88 1.57
N THR A 67 -0.96 1.09 1.00
CA THR A 67 -2.09 0.17 1.11
C THR A 67 -2.65 -0.16 -0.27
N ASN A 68 -3.17 -1.37 -0.43
CA ASN A 68 -3.72 -1.83 -1.70
C ASN A 68 -5.22 -2.12 -1.55
N TRP A 69 -6.02 -1.28 -2.18
CA TRP A 69 -7.47 -1.37 -2.26
C TRP A 69 -7.92 -1.96 -3.61
N SER A 70 -7.00 -2.11 -4.57
CA SER A 70 -7.31 -2.61 -5.91
C SER A 70 -7.79 -4.06 -5.93
N SER A 71 -7.37 -4.87 -4.95
CA SER A 71 -7.81 -6.28 -4.81
C SER A 71 -9.20 -6.42 -4.21
N PHE A 72 -9.74 -5.37 -3.58
CA PHE A 72 -11.10 -5.32 -3.04
C PHE A 72 -12.10 -4.67 -4.01
N PHE A 73 -11.63 -4.27 -5.19
CA PHE A 73 -12.47 -3.63 -6.17
C PHE A 73 -13.45 -4.64 -6.77
N GLU A 74 -14.73 -4.31 -6.68
CA GLU A 74 -15.79 -4.90 -7.48
C GLU A 74 -16.51 -3.78 -8.23
N GLU A 75 -16.86 -4.04 -9.48
CA GLU A 75 -17.66 -3.10 -10.27
C GLU A 75 -19.08 -3.08 -9.72
N LEU A 76 -19.51 -1.92 -9.22
CA LEU A 76 -20.86 -1.73 -8.70
C LEU A 76 -21.83 -1.57 -9.88
N ARG A 77 -22.66 -2.60 -10.11
CA ARG A 77 -23.68 -2.60 -11.15
C ARG A 77 -25.03 -2.23 -10.56
N ILE A 78 -25.49 -1.02 -10.87
CA ILE A 78 -26.82 -0.53 -10.52
C ILE A 78 -27.57 -0.27 -11.82
N ASP A 79 -28.80 -0.77 -11.94
CA ASP A 79 -29.60 -0.66 -13.16
C ASP A 79 -29.75 0.80 -13.59
N GLY A 80 -29.38 1.08 -14.84
CA GLY A 80 -29.41 2.43 -15.42
C GLY A 80 -28.30 3.37 -14.93
N CYS A 81 -27.32 2.89 -14.16
CA CYS A 81 -26.17 3.66 -13.71
C CYS A 81 -24.86 3.10 -14.24
N GLU A 82 -23.92 3.99 -14.55
CA GLU A 82 -22.56 3.64 -14.94
C GLU A 82 -21.59 4.11 -13.85
N GLN A 83 -20.70 3.21 -13.42
CA GLN A 83 -19.65 3.57 -12.47
C GLN A 83 -18.56 4.39 -13.19
N VAL A 84 -18.59 5.71 -13.01
CA VAL A 84 -17.61 6.61 -13.62
C VAL A 84 -16.26 6.57 -12.90
N LEU A 85 -16.28 6.56 -11.57
CA LEU A 85 -15.08 6.67 -10.75
C LEU A 85 -15.30 6.11 -9.34
N HIS A 86 -14.39 5.23 -8.90
CA HIS A 86 -14.29 4.79 -7.52
C HIS A 86 -13.05 5.41 -6.88
N VAL A 87 -13.23 6.32 -5.91
CA VAL A 87 -12.13 7.00 -5.21
C VAL A 87 -12.08 6.57 -3.75
N PRO A 88 -10.90 6.28 -3.19
CA PRO A 88 -10.73 6.15 -1.75
C PRO A 88 -11.09 7.46 -1.03
N VAL A 89 -12.05 7.42 -0.10
CA VAL A 89 -12.47 8.60 0.69
C VAL A 89 -12.01 8.44 2.14
N PHE A 90 -11.41 9.49 2.70
CA PHE A 90 -10.98 9.56 4.09
C PHE A 90 -11.50 10.86 4.72
N SER A 91 -12.01 10.76 5.95
CA SER A 91 -12.45 11.93 6.73
C SER A 91 -11.35 12.54 7.60
N MET A 92 -10.16 11.93 7.64
CA MET A 92 -9.06 12.35 8.50
C MET A 92 -7.84 12.80 7.70
N ILE A 93 -7.13 13.80 8.25
CA ILE A 93 -5.80 14.20 7.79
C ILE A 93 -4.84 13.03 7.99
N ALA A 94 -4.11 12.63 6.95
CA ALA A 94 -3.15 11.55 7.03
C ALA A 94 -2.00 11.93 8.00
N PRO A 95 -1.79 11.18 9.09
CA PRO A 95 -0.76 11.52 10.09
C PRO A 95 0.67 11.23 9.61
N ILE A 96 0.78 10.44 8.54
CA ILE A 96 1.99 10.00 7.85
C ILE A 96 1.75 10.08 6.34
N ASP A 97 2.83 10.14 5.56
CA ASP A 97 2.70 10.04 4.11
C ASP A 97 2.19 8.65 3.73
N ALA A 98 1.26 8.60 2.77
CA ALA A 98 0.67 7.35 2.36
C ALA A 98 0.43 7.27 0.84
N SER A 99 0.50 6.06 0.32
CA SER A 99 0.13 5.70 -1.05
C SER A 99 -0.96 4.64 -1.02
N ILE A 100 -2.02 4.88 -1.79
CA ILE A 100 -3.20 4.02 -1.85
C ILE A 100 -3.35 3.55 -3.28
N ILE A 101 -3.04 2.27 -3.52
CA ILE A 101 -3.24 1.63 -4.82
C ILE A 101 -4.72 1.25 -4.92
N PHE A 102 -5.43 1.72 -5.94
CA PHE A 102 -6.86 1.43 -6.12
C PHE A 102 -7.22 1.27 -7.60
N ARG A 103 -8.42 0.75 -7.87
CA ARG A 103 -8.99 0.71 -9.22
C ARG A 103 -10.04 1.80 -9.35
N PRO A 104 -9.79 2.87 -10.13
CA PRO A 104 -10.78 3.91 -10.38
C PRO A 104 -11.94 3.38 -11.25
N ARG A 105 -11.62 2.49 -12.20
CA ARG A 105 -12.51 1.87 -13.17
C ARG A 105 -12.09 0.42 -13.44
N PRO A 106 -12.95 -0.42 -14.07
CA PRO A 106 -12.56 -1.75 -14.50
C PRO A 106 -11.29 -1.72 -15.36
N ARG A 107 -10.33 -2.61 -15.06
CA ARG A 107 -9.03 -2.75 -15.75
C ARG A 107 -8.08 -1.56 -15.63
N GLU A 108 -8.43 -0.52 -14.90
CA GLU A 108 -7.54 0.59 -14.61
C GLU A 108 -6.94 0.46 -13.21
N LEU A 109 -5.71 0.95 -13.06
CA LEU A 109 -5.01 1.01 -11.79
C LEU A 109 -4.52 2.44 -11.58
N ALA A 110 -4.71 2.97 -10.38
CA ALA A 110 -4.25 4.30 -10.00
C ALA A 110 -3.67 4.27 -8.59
N VAL A 111 -2.92 5.32 -8.25
CA VAL A 111 -2.41 5.55 -6.90
C VAL A 111 -2.84 6.92 -6.43
N LEU A 112 -3.43 6.97 -5.24
CA LEU A 112 -3.69 8.21 -4.51
C LEU A 112 -2.57 8.42 -3.49
N TYR A 113 -1.88 9.55 -3.58
CA TYR A 113 -0.87 9.97 -2.61
C TYR A 113 -1.49 10.93 -1.60
N LEU A 114 -1.33 10.62 -0.32
CA LEU A 114 -1.74 11.46 0.80
C LEU A 114 -0.47 11.99 1.47
N CYS A 115 -0.19 13.27 1.30
CA CYS A 115 0.99 13.92 1.86
C CYS A 115 0.63 14.60 3.17
N LYS A 116 1.46 14.41 4.20
CA LYS A 116 1.31 15.07 5.51
C LYS A 116 1.48 16.58 5.43
N ARG A 117 2.28 17.08 4.47
CA ARG A 117 2.58 18.50 4.28
C ARG A 117 2.24 18.95 2.85
N PRO A 118 1.56 20.08 2.66
CA PRO A 118 1.38 20.65 1.33
C PRO A 118 2.75 21.05 0.72
N GLY A 119 2.95 20.83 -0.59
CA GLY A 119 4.22 21.13 -1.25
C GLY A 119 5.31 20.06 -1.04
N SER A 120 4.93 18.88 -0.54
CA SER A 120 5.84 17.74 -0.38
C SER A 120 5.63 16.67 -1.46
N GLU A 121 4.80 16.93 -2.47
CA GLU A 121 4.53 16.01 -3.57
C GLU A 121 5.83 15.66 -4.30
N ASP A 122 6.64 16.68 -4.62
CA ASP A 122 7.97 16.51 -5.22
C ASP A 122 8.90 15.72 -4.30
N LYS A 123 8.79 15.87 -2.96
CA LYS A 123 9.62 15.16 -1.98
C LYS A 123 9.16 13.74 -1.69
N LEU A 124 7.90 13.42 -1.97
CA LEU A 124 7.37 12.07 -1.85
C LEU A 124 7.90 11.19 -2.97
N LEU A 125 7.96 11.77 -4.17
CA LEU A 125 8.40 11.15 -5.41
C LEU A 125 9.89 11.36 -5.72
N ALA A 126 10.58 12.26 -5.00
CA ALA A 126 12.01 12.48 -5.11
C ALA A 126 12.84 11.26 -4.67
N ASP A 127 14.08 11.21 -5.14
CA ASP A 127 15.08 10.18 -4.81
C ASP A 127 15.35 10.02 -3.31
N ASP A 128 15.07 11.05 -2.49
CA ASP A 128 15.21 11.02 -1.03
C ASP A 128 13.86 10.90 -0.29
N GLY A 129 12.77 10.69 -1.03
CA GLY A 129 11.43 10.47 -0.52
C GLY A 129 11.23 9.08 0.08
N PRO A 130 10.21 8.85 0.92
CA PRO A 130 9.91 7.52 1.46
C PRO A 130 9.28 6.58 0.42
N HIS A 131 8.96 7.09 -0.79
CA HIS A 131 8.43 6.34 -1.92
C HIS A 131 9.31 6.54 -3.17
N LYS A 132 10.66 6.55 -3.01
CA LYS A 132 11.65 6.75 -4.08
C LYS A 132 11.27 6.03 -5.38
N GLU A 133 11.35 6.76 -6.51
CA GLU A 133 10.79 6.41 -7.83
C GLU A 133 9.29 6.05 -7.75
N PRO A 134 8.46 6.36 -8.77
CA PRO A 134 7.07 5.91 -8.75
C PRO A 134 7.07 4.38 -8.61
N LEU A 135 6.76 3.88 -7.40
CA LEU A 135 6.69 2.45 -7.06
C LEU A 135 5.88 1.66 -8.09
N LEU A 136 4.97 2.32 -8.82
CA LEU A 136 4.26 1.79 -9.96
C LEU A 136 5.15 1.35 -11.13
N GLU A 137 6.11 2.17 -11.58
CA GLU A 137 7.00 1.85 -12.70
C GLU A 137 7.90 0.67 -12.32
N ALA A 138 8.57 0.72 -11.17
CA ALA A 138 9.47 -0.35 -10.73
C ALA A 138 8.76 -1.67 -10.32
N MET A 139 7.49 -1.62 -9.86
CA MET A 139 6.74 -2.83 -9.47
C MET A 139 5.99 -3.49 -10.64
N PHE A 140 5.59 -2.73 -11.67
CA PHE A 140 4.74 -3.21 -12.77
C PHE A 140 5.38 -3.12 -14.16
N GLU A 141 6.61 -2.63 -14.32
CA GLU A 141 7.41 -2.87 -15.53
C GLU A 141 7.84 -4.35 -15.62
N GLN A 142 6.93 -5.17 -16.13
CA GLN A 142 7.26 -6.42 -16.84
C GLN A 142 6.35 -6.50 -18.07
N HIS A 143 6.94 -6.20 -19.22
CA HIS A 143 6.54 -6.77 -20.51
C HIS A 143 7.30 -8.08 -20.73
#